data_AF-A0A0G1RMT4-F1
#
_entry.id   AF-A0A0G1RMT4-F1
#
_cell.length_a   1.000
_cell.length_b   1.000
_cell.length_c   1.000
_cell.angle_alpha   90.00
_cell.angle_beta   90.00
_cell.angle_gamma   90.00
#
_symmetry.space_group_name_H-M   'P 1'
#
loop_
_entity.id
_entity.type
_entity.pdbx_description
1 polymer ?
#
loop_
_entity_poly.entity_id
_entity_poly.type
_entity_poly.pdbx_seq_one_letter_code
_entity_poly.pdbx_strand_id
1 'polypeptide(L)'
;MKARPRRLSDSMSLGSCFNMERFILTASFQFPVRAASMACLANSVGCIGKSIGDGTIKSMSGHSKWATIHRQKGINDAKKGAIFTKLGKAITIAVKQGKGLQLALEKAKQYNMPKDNIERALHPAQGELYEVTFEGFGPGGVAVIVSAVTDNKLRTAAAMWELLKKGTVAYLFSADKTPNFEVRVEDVATRAKIEAVLEKLENLDDVQKVWTNYA
;
A
#
# COMPACT_ATOMS: atom_id res chain seq x y z
N MET A 1 60.19 -23.00 -0.42
CA MET A 1 59.95 -24.14 0.50
C MET A 1 60.54 -23.82 1.87
N LYS A 2 59.71 -23.46 2.85
CA LYS A 2 60.08 -23.43 4.27
C LYS A 2 58.81 -23.72 5.07
N ALA A 3 58.78 -24.88 5.71
CA ALA A 3 57.64 -25.41 6.45
C ALA A 3 57.88 -25.31 7.96
N ARG A 4 56.80 -25.05 8.73
CA ARG A 4 56.41 -25.56 10.08
C ARG A 4 55.52 -24.51 10.80
N PRO A 5 54.70 -24.89 11.81
CA PRO A 5 53.85 -26.09 11.95
C PRO A 5 52.40 -25.73 12.40
N ARG A 6 51.52 -26.74 12.47
CA ARG A 6 50.12 -26.68 12.98
C ARG A 6 50.06 -26.78 14.52
N ARG A 7 49.00 -26.20 15.12
CA ARG A 7 48.15 -26.63 16.27
C ARG A 7 47.59 -25.37 16.95
N LEU A 8 46.41 -25.30 17.56
CA LEU A 8 45.42 -26.28 17.99
C LEU A 8 44.09 -25.53 18.13
N SER A 9 43.00 -26.25 17.91
CA SER A 9 41.64 -25.93 18.36
C SER A 9 41.60 -25.62 19.85
N ASP A 10 40.80 -24.64 20.26
CA ASP A 10 40.15 -24.67 21.58
C ASP A 10 38.75 -24.08 21.49
N SER A 11 37.79 -25.00 21.51
CA SER A 11 36.40 -24.81 21.90
C SER A 11 36.32 -24.62 23.42
N MET A 12 35.73 -23.53 23.90
CA MET A 12 35.20 -23.48 25.27
C MET A 12 33.83 -22.82 25.28
N SER A 13 32.80 -23.67 25.30
CA SER A 13 31.53 -23.39 25.97
C SER A 13 31.73 -23.31 27.48
N LEU A 14 30.81 -22.61 28.16
CA LEU A 14 30.45 -22.58 29.60
C LEU A 14 30.26 -21.10 29.98
N GLY A 15 29.22 -20.61 30.67
CA GLY A 15 27.97 -21.11 31.23
C GLY A 15 27.13 -19.85 31.51
N SER A 16 25.81 -19.85 31.29
CA SER A 16 24.77 -20.08 32.30
C SER A 16 24.98 -19.35 33.65
N CYS A 17 23.89 -18.71 34.09
CA CYS A 17 23.61 -18.16 35.43
C CYS A 17 24.03 -16.70 35.66
N PHE A 18 23.07 -15.78 35.64
CA PHE A 18 22.66 -15.10 36.87
C PHE A 18 21.27 -14.47 36.70
N ASN A 19 20.29 -15.16 37.26
CA ASN A 19 18.96 -14.68 37.56
C ASN A 19 19.07 -13.76 38.79
N MET A 20 18.49 -12.56 38.75
CA MET A 20 18.38 -11.71 39.94
C MET A 20 16.96 -11.15 40.01
N GLU A 21 16.05 -12.01 40.46
CA GLU A 21 14.79 -11.60 41.09
C GLU A 21 15.03 -11.21 42.56
N ARG A 22 14.08 -10.44 43.09
CA ARG A 22 13.88 -9.97 44.48
C ARG A 22 14.59 -8.69 44.89
N PHE A 23 13.88 -7.59 44.68
CA PHE A 23 13.80 -6.53 45.69
C PHE A 23 12.34 -6.40 46.14
N ILE A 24 12.06 -6.97 47.31
CA ILE A 24 10.86 -6.74 48.10
C ILE A 24 11.14 -5.49 48.93
N LEU A 25 10.29 -4.46 48.85
CA LEU A 25 9.78 -3.76 50.03
C LEU A 25 8.71 -2.73 49.66
N THR A 26 7.51 -3.08 50.09
CA THR A 26 6.36 -2.26 50.42
C THR A 26 6.72 -0.85 50.91
N ALA A 27 6.21 0.17 50.24
CA ALA A 27 6.01 1.49 50.82
C ALA A 27 4.69 2.06 50.30
N SER A 28 3.62 1.69 51.00
CA SER A 28 2.32 2.35 50.96
C SER A 28 2.50 3.79 51.41
N PHE A 29 2.61 4.72 50.46
CA PHE A 29 2.53 6.15 50.77
C PHE A 29 1.23 6.72 50.22
N GLN A 30 0.28 6.77 51.16
CA GLN A 30 -0.90 7.60 51.21
C GLN A 30 -0.61 9.00 50.65
N PHE A 31 -1.23 9.38 49.54
CA PHE A 31 -1.43 10.80 49.20
C PHE A 31 -2.93 11.09 49.00
N PRO A 32 -3.42 12.17 49.61
CA PRO A 32 -4.83 12.36 49.91
C PRO A 32 -5.65 12.86 48.72
N VAL A 33 -6.84 12.29 48.62
CA VAL A 33 -8.11 12.89 48.19
C VAL A 33 -8.09 14.43 48.12
N ARG A 34 -8.20 14.96 46.90
CA ARG A 34 -8.69 16.32 46.67
C ARG A 34 -10.03 16.23 45.96
N ALA A 35 -11.08 16.14 46.79
CA ALA A 35 -12.44 16.40 46.40
C ALA A 35 -12.56 17.87 45.98
N ALA A 36 -12.90 18.11 44.71
CA ALA A 36 -13.51 19.36 44.29
C ALA A 36 -14.85 18.97 43.65
N SER A 37 -15.88 19.15 44.46
CA SER A 37 -17.29 18.91 44.15
C SER A 37 -17.71 19.73 42.93
N MET A 38 -18.15 19.01 41.89
CA MET A 38 -19.09 19.50 40.89
C MET A 38 -20.41 19.86 41.59
N ALA A 39 -20.70 21.13 41.74
CA ALA A 39 -22.06 21.63 41.97
C ALA A 39 -22.14 23.12 41.67
N CYS A 40 -22.54 23.47 40.44
CA CYS A 40 -23.24 24.72 40.17
C CYS A 40 -24.44 24.38 39.27
N LEU A 41 -25.49 23.89 39.93
CA LEU A 41 -26.86 23.94 39.44
C LEU A 41 -27.38 25.36 39.76
N ALA A 42 -27.53 26.18 38.73
CA ALA A 42 -28.37 27.37 38.78
C ALA A 42 -29.19 27.42 37.49
N ASN A 43 -30.43 26.97 37.63
CA ASN A 43 -31.50 27.12 36.66
C ASN A 43 -32.25 28.41 37.03
N SER A 44 -32.27 29.42 36.17
CA SER A 44 -33.29 30.48 36.24
C SER A 44 -33.38 31.30 34.95
N VAL A 45 -34.49 31.09 34.25
CA VAL A 45 -35.38 32.13 33.70
C VAL A 45 -34.81 33.07 32.62
N GLY A 46 -35.21 32.79 31.37
CA GLY A 46 -35.87 33.79 30.51
C GLY A 46 -35.06 34.98 30.02
N CYS A 47 -34.44 34.83 28.85
CA CYS A 47 -34.15 35.95 27.95
C CYS A 47 -34.87 35.72 26.61
N ILE A 48 -36.10 36.23 26.52
CA ILE A 48 -36.73 36.55 25.24
C ILE A 48 -36.09 37.85 24.77
N GLY A 49 -35.36 37.83 23.66
CA GLY A 49 -34.84 39.07 23.08
C GLY A 49 -33.80 38.92 21.98
N LYS A 50 -34.29 39.11 20.74
CA LYS A 50 -33.58 39.66 19.57
C LYS A 50 -32.52 38.79 18.86
N SER A 51 -32.91 38.42 17.64
CA SER A 51 -32.05 38.21 16.48
C SER A 51 -30.93 39.23 16.37
N ILE A 52 -29.68 38.76 16.44
CA ILE A 52 -28.57 39.30 15.63
C ILE A 52 -27.78 38.07 15.20
N GLY A 53 -27.58 37.92 13.90
CA GLY A 53 -26.86 36.79 13.33
C GLY A 53 -25.50 36.65 14.00
N ASP A 54 -25.28 35.49 14.61
CA ASP A 54 -23.95 34.96 14.86
C ASP A 54 -23.35 34.69 13.47
N GLY A 55 -22.83 35.77 12.89
CA GLY A 55 -21.78 35.70 11.90
C GLY A 55 -20.57 35.13 12.61
N THR A 56 -20.56 33.81 12.76
CA THR A 56 -19.36 33.08 13.11
C THR A 56 -18.41 33.44 12.00
N ILE A 57 -17.47 34.33 12.33
CA ILE A 57 -16.36 34.69 11.46
C ILE A 57 -15.71 33.33 11.22
N LYS A 58 -16.05 32.70 10.08
CA LYS A 58 -15.26 31.59 9.55
C LYS A 58 -13.85 32.14 9.62
N SER A 59 -13.04 31.61 10.54
CA SER A 59 -11.64 31.94 10.54
C SER A 59 -11.21 31.69 9.10
N MET A 60 -10.89 32.79 8.41
CA MET A 60 -10.38 32.70 7.06
C MET A 60 -9.18 31.79 7.21
N SER A 61 -9.30 30.58 6.68
CA SER A 61 -8.24 29.60 6.76
C SER A 61 -6.99 30.30 6.25
N GLY A 62 -5.96 30.41 7.09
CA GLY A 62 -4.66 30.97 6.74
C GLY A 62 -3.95 30.03 5.76
N HIS A 63 -4.57 29.80 4.62
CA HIS A 63 -4.22 28.82 3.60
C HIS A 63 -4.16 29.61 2.31
N SER A 64 -2.93 29.96 1.91
CA SER A 64 -2.74 30.67 0.64
C SER A 64 -3.33 29.81 -0.48
N LYS A 65 -4.08 30.45 -1.38
CA LYS A 65 -4.62 29.80 -2.60
C LYS A 65 -3.52 29.00 -3.32
N TRP A 66 -2.30 29.54 -3.31
CA TRP A 66 -1.12 28.88 -3.85
C TRP A 66 -0.75 27.59 -3.10
N ALA A 67 -0.75 27.56 -1.77
CA ALA A 67 -0.45 26.35 -0.99
C ALA A 67 -1.47 25.23 -1.27
N THR A 68 -2.75 25.58 -1.39
CA THR A 68 -3.80 24.61 -1.74
C THR A 68 -3.62 24.07 -3.16
N ILE A 69 -3.36 24.94 -4.14
CA ILE A 69 -3.11 24.52 -5.53
C ILE A 69 -1.84 23.67 -5.63
N HIS A 70 -0.77 24.02 -4.92
CA HIS A 70 0.48 23.28 -4.92
C HIS A 70 0.30 21.87 -4.34
N ARG A 71 -0.38 21.75 -3.20
CA ARG A 71 -0.70 20.43 -2.60
C ARG A 71 -1.56 19.60 -3.54
N GLN A 72 -2.62 20.18 -4.10
CA GLN A 72 -3.50 19.48 -5.02
C GLN A 72 -2.77 19.04 -6.29
N LYS A 73 -1.89 19.89 -6.82
CA LYS A 73 -1.05 19.59 -7.99
C LYS A 73 -0.07 18.46 -7.68
N GLY A 74 0.59 18.47 -6.52
CA GLY A 74 1.50 17.40 -6.11
C GLY A 74 0.81 16.04 -6.05
N ILE A 75 -0.39 15.97 -5.48
CA ILE A 75 -1.18 14.72 -5.43
C ILE A 75 -1.57 14.27 -6.84
N ASN A 76 -2.01 15.20 -7.69
CA ASN A 76 -2.43 14.88 -9.06
C ASN A 76 -1.25 14.44 -9.94
N ASP A 77 -0.09 15.07 -9.80
CA ASP A 77 1.12 14.75 -10.55
C ASP A 77 1.69 13.41 -10.12
N ALA A 78 1.62 13.06 -8.83
CA ALA A 78 2.00 11.73 -8.33
C ALA A 78 1.12 10.62 -8.94
N LYS A 79 -0.20 10.82 -8.97
CA LYS A 79 -1.15 9.87 -9.59
C LYS A 79 -0.90 9.69 -11.09
N LYS A 80 -0.66 10.79 -11.81
CA LYS A 80 -0.31 10.75 -13.24
C LYS A 80 1.03 10.06 -13.49
N GLY A 81 2.02 10.33 -12.63
CA GLY A 81 3.34 9.68 -12.69
C GLY A 81 3.23 8.16 -12.62
N ALA A 82 2.46 7.63 -11.67
CA ALA A 82 2.23 6.19 -11.55
C ALA A 82 1.59 5.57 -12.82
N ILE A 83 0.60 6.26 -13.41
CA ILE A 83 -0.04 5.83 -14.66
C ILE A 83 0.97 5.83 -15.82
N PHE A 84 1.81 6.86 -15.92
CA PHE A 84 2.82 6.96 -16.97
C PHE A 84 3.88 5.88 -16.87
N THR A 85 4.30 5.51 -15.66
CA THR A 85 5.22 4.39 -15.43
C THR A 85 4.61 3.08 -15.93
N LYS A 86 3.34 2.81 -15.62
CA LYS A 86 2.63 1.59 -16.06
C LYS A 86 2.52 1.54 -17.60
N LEU A 87 2.12 2.64 -18.22
CA LEU A 87 1.99 2.75 -19.68
C LEU A 87 3.34 2.63 -20.39
N GLY A 88 4.41 3.22 -19.84
CA GLY A 88 5.76 3.09 -20.38
C GLY A 88 6.23 1.64 -20.41
N LYS A 89 6.07 0.92 -19.30
CA LYS A 89 6.34 -0.53 -19.20
C LYS A 89 5.53 -1.35 -20.22
N ALA A 90 4.25 -1.01 -20.41
CA ALA A 90 3.37 -1.68 -21.37
C ALA A 90 3.82 -1.46 -22.83
N ILE A 91 4.24 -0.24 -23.19
CA ILE A 91 4.80 0.06 -24.52
C ILE A 91 6.09 -0.74 -24.74
N THR A 92 7.01 -0.74 -23.76
CA THR A 92 8.27 -1.46 -23.88
C THR A 92 8.07 -2.96 -24.06
N ILE A 93 7.11 -3.57 -23.37
CA ILE A 93 6.76 -4.98 -23.60
C ILE A 93 6.19 -5.19 -25.00
N ALA A 94 5.26 -4.35 -25.44
CA ALA A 94 4.65 -4.47 -26.76
C ALA A 94 5.70 -4.38 -27.88
N VAL A 95 6.70 -3.52 -27.72
CA VAL A 95 7.86 -3.43 -28.63
C VAL A 95 8.68 -4.72 -28.61
N LYS A 96 8.98 -5.26 -27.42
CA LYS A 96 9.74 -6.51 -27.27
C LYS A 96 9.02 -7.73 -27.84
N GLN A 97 7.71 -7.82 -27.64
CA GLN A 97 6.88 -8.91 -28.15
C GLN A 97 6.51 -8.74 -29.63
N GLY A 98 6.68 -7.53 -30.18
CA GLY A 98 6.30 -7.20 -31.56
C GLY A 98 4.79 -7.22 -31.83
N LYS A 99 3.95 -7.19 -30.78
CA LYS A 99 2.49 -7.29 -30.87
C LYS A 99 1.83 -6.28 -29.93
N GLY A 100 0.66 -5.77 -30.33
CA GLY A 100 -0.17 -4.91 -29.47
C GLY A 100 0.35 -3.47 -29.24
N LEU A 101 1.37 -3.03 -29.99
CA LEU A 101 1.95 -1.69 -29.85
C LEU A 101 0.92 -0.58 -30.09
N GLN A 102 0.06 -0.73 -31.09
CA GLN A 102 -0.97 0.25 -31.41
C GLN A 102 -1.93 0.50 -30.24
N LEU A 103 -2.42 -0.55 -29.60
CA LEU A 103 -3.31 -0.45 -28.43
C LEU A 103 -2.63 0.23 -27.23
N ALA A 104 -1.34 -0.03 -27.03
CA ALA A 104 -0.56 0.61 -25.98
C ALA A 104 -0.37 2.11 -26.26
N LEU A 105 -0.09 2.48 -27.52
CA LEU A 105 0.06 3.87 -27.95
C LEU A 105 -1.26 4.66 -27.87
N GLU A 106 -2.37 4.04 -28.24
CA GLU A 106 -3.71 4.64 -28.11
C GLU A 106 -4.04 4.96 -26.65
N LYS A 107 -3.79 4.02 -25.73
CA LYS A 107 -3.94 4.25 -24.29
C LYS A 107 -3.03 5.37 -23.79
N ALA A 108 -1.76 5.39 -24.21
CA ALA A 108 -0.83 6.45 -23.82
C ALA A 108 -1.31 7.85 -24.25
N LYS A 109 -1.88 7.94 -25.46
CA LYS A 109 -2.48 9.19 -25.98
C LYS A 109 -3.75 9.57 -25.21
N GLN A 110 -4.60 8.61 -24.85
CA GLN A 110 -5.81 8.88 -24.03
C GLN A 110 -5.47 9.53 -22.68
N TYR A 111 -4.36 9.12 -22.06
CA TYR A 111 -3.88 9.72 -20.80
C TYR A 111 -3.02 10.98 -20.99
N ASN A 112 -2.93 11.52 -22.22
CA ASN A 112 -2.11 12.70 -22.56
C ASN A 112 -0.63 12.54 -22.18
N MET A 113 -0.06 11.36 -22.43
CA MET A 113 1.37 11.13 -22.23
C MET A 113 2.19 12.00 -23.23
N PRO A 114 3.22 12.74 -22.76
CA PRO A 114 4.12 13.49 -23.64
C PRO A 114 4.82 12.60 -24.67
N LYS A 115 5.05 13.12 -25.88
CA LYS A 115 5.69 12.38 -26.98
C LYS A 115 7.10 11.89 -26.61
N ASP A 116 7.87 12.71 -25.90
CA ASP A 116 9.22 12.38 -25.43
C ASP A 116 9.24 11.14 -24.51
N ASN A 117 8.15 10.89 -23.75
CA ASN A 117 8.03 9.69 -22.91
C ASN A 117 7.75 8.45 -23.77
N ILE A 118 6.95 8.61 -24.81
CA ILE A 118 6.58 7.54 -25.74
C ILE A 118 7.83 7.11 -26.53
N GLU A 119 8.60 8.05 -27.06
CA GLU A 119 9.84 7.77 -27.80
C GLU A 119 10.88 7.03 -26.95
N ARG A 120 11.02 7.43 -25.67
CA ARG A 120 11.88 6.71 -24.72
C ARG A 120 11.42 5.27 -24.46
N ALA A 121 10.11 5.03 -24.42
CA ALA A 121 9.56 3.69 -24.23
C ALA A 121 9.67 2.81 -25.49
N LEU A 122 9.69 3.43 -26.69
CA LEU A 122 9.89 2.77 -27.99
C LEU A 122 11.32 2.28 -28.20
N HIS A 123 12.31 3.00 -27.67
CA HIS A 123 13.72 2.65 -27.74
C HIS A 123 14.25 2.29 -26.35
N PRO A 124 13.82 1.15 -25.76
CA PRO A 124 14.26 0.78 -24.43
C PRO A 124 15.77 0.51 -24.41
N ALA A 125 16.43 0.99 -23.36
CA ALA A 125 17.80 0.59 -23.05
C ALA A 125 17.88 -0.94 -22.87
N GLN A 126 19.09 -1.50 -22.98
CA GLN A 126 19.38 -2.93 -22.80
C GLN A 126 19.10 -3.38 -21.35
N GLY A 127 17.83 -3.55 -21.01
CA GLY A 127 17.36 -4.13 -19.76
C GLY A 127 16.23 -5.10 -20.06
N GLU A 128 16.27 -6.30 -19.48
CA GLU A 128 15.23 -7.30 -19.66
C GLU A 128 14.03 -6.94 -18.78
N LEU A 129 12.85 -6.82 -19.41
CA LEU A 129 11.59 -6.67 -18.69
C LEU A 129 10.85 -7.98 -18.91
N TYR A 130 10.37 -8.55 -17.82
CA TYR A 130 9.64 -9.80 -17.82
C TYR A 130 8.17 -9.55 -17.52
N GLU A 131 7.31 -10.20 -18.29
CA GLU A 131 5.90 -10.33 -17.97
C GLU A 131 5.72 -11.54 -17.04
N VAL A 132 5.13 -11.32 -15.87
CA VAL A 132 4.87 -12.37 -14.89
C VAL A 132 3.43 -12.28 -14.44
N THR A 133 2.75 -13.42 -14.37
CA THR A 133 1.43 -13.51 -13.76
C THR A 133 1.57 -14.17 -12.41
N PHE A 134 1.05 -13.52 -11.37
CA PHE A 134 0.97 -14.06 -10.02
C PHE A 134 -0.46 -14.43 -9.70
N GLU A 135 -0.61 -15.52 -8.98
CA GLU A 135 -1.89 -16.06 -8.53
C GLU A 135 -1.84 -16.21 -7.01
N GLY A 136 -2.96 -15.93 -6.36
CA GLY A 136 -3.06 -16.10 -4.93
C GLY A 136 -4.45 -15.80 -4.38
N PHE A 137 -4.58 -16.07 -3.10
CA PHE A 137 -5.82 -15.80 -2.36
C PHE A 137 -5.66 -14.58 -1.47
N GLY A 138 -6.66 -13.72 -1.51
CA GLY A 138 -6.84 -12.60 -0.59
C GLY A 138 -7.62 -13.00 0.66
N PRO A 139 -7.83 -12.04 1.58
CA PRO A 139 -8.71 -12.22 2.74
C PRO A 139 -10.11 -12.69 2.31
N GLY A 140 -10.73 -13.57 3.10
CA GLY A 140 -12.06 -14.10 2.76
C GLY A 140 -12.06 -15.15 1.64
N GLY A 141 -10.91 -15.66 1.22
CA GLY A 141 -10.81 -16.69 0.18
C GLY A 141 -11.03 -16.16 -1.23
N VAL A 142 -10.97 -14.83 -1.42
CA VAL A 142 -11.11 -14.21 -2.73
C VAL A 142 -9.93 -14.59 -3.61
N ALA A 143 -10.24 -15.09 -4.80
CA ALA A 143 -9.30 -15.39 -5.85
C ALA A 143 -8.78 -14.10 -6.51
N VAL A 144 -7.46 -13.95 -6.58
CA VAL A 144 -6.78 -12.78 -7.17
C VAL A 144 -5.75 -13.25 -8.19
N ILE A 145 -5.82 -12.69 -9.40
CA ILE A 145 -4.79 -12.81 -10.44
C ILE A 145 -4.18 -11.43 -10.67
N VAL A 146 -2.86 -11.35 -10.66
CA VAL A 146 -2.11 -10.12 -10.89
C VAL A 146 -1.21 -10.30 -12.10
N SER A 147 -1.36 -9.45 -13.11
CA SER A 147 -0.39 -9.33 -14.20
C SER A 147 0.58 -8.21 -13.87
N ALA A 148 1.86 -8.58 -13.78
CA ALA A 148 2.94 -7.69 -13.42
C ALA A 148 4.02 -7.66 -14.52
N VAL A 149 4.67 -6.51 -14.61
CA VAL A 149 5.76 -6.23 -15.54
C VAL A 149 6.91 -5.69 -14.73
N THR A 150 8.00 -6.45 -14.69
CA THR A 150 9.12 -6.17 -13.81
C THR A 150 10.46 -6.51 -14.45
N ASP A 151 11.49 -5.82 -14.03
CA ASP A 151 12.91 -6.14 -14.26
C ASP A 151 13.40 -7.25 -13.31
N ASN A 152 12.80 -7.39 -12.12
CA ASN A 152 13.18 -8.39 -11.12
C ASN A 152 11.99 -9.17 -10.58
N LYS A 153 11.92 -10.44 -10.99
CA LYS A 153 10.85 -11.36 -10.60
C LYS A 153 10.81 -11.62 -9.09
N LEU A 154 11.98 -11.74 -8.43
CA LEU A 154 12.07 -12.09 -7.01
C LEU A 154 11.62 -10.94 -6.11
N ARG A 155 11.98 -9.70 -6.46
CA ARG A 155 11.52 -8.49 -5.75
C ARG A 155 10.00 -8.38 -5.79
N THR A 156 9.43 -8.55 -6.98
CA THR A 156 7.98 -8.47 -7.18
C THR A 156 7.27 -9.62 -6.48
N ALA A 157 7.80 -10.84 -6.57
CA ALA A 157 7.22 -12.00 -5.91
C ALA A 157 7.18 -11.85 -4.37
N ALA A 158 8.24 -11.29 -3.77
CA ALA A 158 8.27 -11.02 -2.34
C ALA A 158 7.16 -10.03 -1.93
N ALA A 159 7.02 -8.91 -2.67
CA ALA A 159 5.95 -7.94 -2.43
C ALA A 159 4.54 -8.55 -2.61
N MET A 160 4.36 -9.44 -3.59
CA MET A 160 3.08 -10.14 -3.80
C MET A 160 2.73 -11.04 -2.63
N TRP A 161 3.69 -11.83 -2.12
CA TRP A 161 3.44 -12.80 -1.05
C TRP A 161 3.40 -12.20 0.35
N GLU A 162 3.80 -10.95 0.52
CA GLU A 162 3.51 -10.18 1.72
C GLU A 162 2.01 -9.83 1.81
N LEU A 163 1.39 -9.56 0.65
CA LEU A 163 0.00 -9.11 0.55
C LEU A 163 -1.00 -10.26 0.34
N LEU A 164 -0.59 -11.32 -0.36
CA LEU A 164 -1.41 -12.45 -0.76
C LEU A 164 -0.89 -13.77 -0.21
N LYS A 165 -1.83 -14.71 0.02
CA LYS A 165 -1.46 -16.10 0.31
C LYS A 165 -1.15 -16.84 -0.99
N LYS A 166 -0.03 -17.56 -1.02
CA LYS A 166 0.35 -18.44 -2.14
C LYS A 166 -0.75 -19.46 -2.44
N GLY A 167 -1.11 -19.59 -3.71
CA GLY A 167 -2.04 -20.60 -4.21
C GLY A 167 -2.22 -20.48 -5.72
N THR A 168 -2.56 -21.58 -6.38
CA THR A 168 -2.94 -21.58 -7.80
C THR A 168 -4.42 -21.27 -7.90
N VAL A 169 -4.80 -20.37 -8.80
CA VAL A 169 -6.15 -19.83 -8.92
C VAL A 169 -6.64 -19.86 -10.37
N ALA A 170 -5.78 -20.21 -11.32
CA ALA A 170 -6.10 -20.30 -12.76
C ALA A 170 -7.40 -21.04 -13.08
N TYR A 171 -7.74 -22.10 -12.35
CA TYR A 171 -8.95 -22.89 -12.59
C TYR A 171 -10.27 -22.16 -12.26
N LEU A 172 -10.23 -21.07 -11.49
CA LEU A 172 -11.40 -20.25 -11.14
C LEU A 172 -11.71 -19.19 -12.21
N PHE A 173 -10.80 -18.97 -13.16
CA PHE A 173 -10.91 -17.97 -14.20
C PHE A 173 -11.00 -18.61 -15.58
N SER A 174 -11.79 -17.99 -16.46
CA SER A 174 -11.81 -18.31 -17.88
C SER A 174 -10.52 -17.84 -18.58
N ALA A 175 -10.34 -18.20 -19.86
CA ALA A 175 -9.22 -17.71 -20.67
C ALA A 175 -9.18 -16.17 -20.77
N ASP A 176 -10.36 -15.52 -20.68
CA ASP A 176 -10.50 -14.06 -20.71
C ASP A 176 -10.25 -13.40 -19.33
N LYS A 177 -9.83 -14.19 -18.33
CA LYS A 177 -9.60 -13.76 -16.95
C LYS A 177 -10.85 -13.16 -16.28
N THR A 178 -12.04 -13.58 -16.73
CA THR A 178 -13.28 -13.36 -16.00
C THR A 178 -13.48 -14.49 -14.99
N PRO A 179 -13.93 -14.20 -13.77
CA PRO A 179 -14.21 -15.25 -12.81
C PRO A 179 -15.42 -16.10 -13.24
N ASN A 180 -15.36 -17.40 -13.01
CA ASN A 180 -16.47 -18.31 -13.31
C ASN A 180 -17.50 -18.41 -12.17
N PHE A 181 -17.10 -18.12 -10.94
CA PHE A 181 -17.94 -18.25 -9.74
C PHE A 181 -17.65 -17.11 -8.79
N GLU A 182 -18.60 -16.28 -8.40
CA GLU A 182 -18.37 -15.11 -7.54
C GLU A 182 -18.39 -15.44 -6.04
N VAL A 183 -17.45 -14.86 -5.28
CA VAL A 183 -17.44 -14.95 -3.82
C VAL A 183 -18.14 -13.74 -3.22
N ARG A 184 -19.32 -13.97 -2.65
CA ARG A 184 -20.07 -12.95 -1.89
C ARG A 184 -19.59 -12.94 -0.45
N VAL A 185 -19.05 -11.81 -0.01
CA VAL A 185 -18.59 -11.62 1.37
C VAL A 185 -19.57 -10.71 2.10
N GLU A 186 -20.33 -11.26 3.05
CA GLU A 186 -21.31 -10.50 3.83
C GLU A 186 -20.67 -9.72 4.99
N ASP A 187 -19.53 -10.20 5.49
CA ASP A 187 -18.83 -9.60 6.62
C ASP A 187 -18.15 -8.27 6.24
N VAL A 188 -18.58 -7.19 6.91
CA VAL A 188 -18.11 -5.82 6.67
C VAL A 188 -16.61 -5.68 6.97
N ALA A 189 -16.11 -6.39 7.98
CA ALA A 189 -14.70 -6.32 8.36
C ALA A 189 -13.79 -6.97 7.30
N THR A 190 -14.25 -8.06 6.68
CA THR A 190 -13.51 -8.78 5.64
C THR A 190 -13.51 -8.01 4.33
N ARG A 191 -14.63 -7.37 3.97
CA ARG A 191 -14.70 -6.45 2.83
C ARG A 191 -13.68 -5.33 2.92
N ALA A 192 -13.60 -4.64 4.07
CA ALA A 192 -12.63 -3.57 4.27
C ALA A 192 -11.18 -4.05 4.12
N LYS A 193 -10.88 -5.28 4.56
CA LYS A 193 -9.55 -5.90 4.37
C LYS A 193 -9.26 -6.20 2.90
N ILE A 194 -10.24 -6.68 2.15
CA ILE A 194 -10.10 -6.95 0.70
C ILE A 194 -9.78 -5.65 -0.02
N GLU A 195 -10.59 -4.60 0.20
CA GLU A 195 -10.39 -3.29 -0.42
C GLU A 195 -9.00 -2.71 -0.09
N ALA A 196 -8.56 -2.81 1.15
CA ALA A 196 -7.23 -2.36 1.56
C ALA A 196 -6.08 -3.15 0.91
N VAL A 197 -6.26 -4.46 0.66
CA VAL A 197 -5.27 -5.26 -0.05
C VAL A 197 -5.25 -4.93 -1.55
N LEU A 198 -6.42 -4.72 -2.16
CA LEU A 198 -6.52 -4.32 -3.57
C LEU A 198 -5.84 -2.97 -3.82
N GLU A 199 -6.08 -1.98 -2.95
CA GLU A 199 -5.42 -0.67 -3.06
C GLU A 199 -3.89 -0.80 -2.97
N LYS A 200 -3.38 -1.64 -2.06
CA LYS A 200 -1.94 -1.88 -1.93
C LYS A 200 -1.36 -2.56 -3.17
N LEU A 201 -2.08 -3.51 -3.76
CA LEU A 201 -1.65 -4.20 -4.99
C LEU A 201 -1.63 -3.25 -6.19
N GLU A 202 -2.63 -2.37 -6.32
CA GLU A 202 -2.67 -1.41 -7.42
C GLU A 202 -1.61 -0.31 -7.29
N ASN A 203 -1.19 0.02 -6.07
CA ASN A 203 -0.15 1.01 -5.82
C ASN A 203 1.27 0.51 -6.11
N LEU A 204 1.47 -0.78 -6.38
CA LEU A 204 2.75 -1.30 -6.81
C LEU A 204 3.04 -0.90 -8.27
N ASP A 205 4.20 -0.29 -8.52
CA ASP A 205 4.62 0.16 -9.86
C ASP A 205 4.79 -0.97 -10.89
N ASP A 206 5.03 -2.19 -10.42
CA ASP A 206 5.21 -3.37 -11.26
C ASP A 206 3.86 -3.99 -11.67
N VAL A 207 2.76 -3.64 -11.00
CA VAL A 207 1.43 -4.21 -11.29
C VAL A 207 0.75 -3.43 -12.42
N GLN A 208 0.34 -4.16 -13.46
CA GLN A 208 -0.39 -3.60 -14.58
C GLN A 208 -1.89 -3.75 -14.41
N LYS A 209 -2.33 -4.97 -14.05
CA LYS A 209 -3.75 -5.31 -13.93
C LYS A 209 -3.96 -6.33 -12.82
N VAL A 210 -5.07 -6.16 -12.10
CA VAL A 210 -5.54 -7.08 -11.07
C VAL A 210 -6.93 -7.56 -11.48
N TRP A 211 -7.15 -8.87 -11.46
CA TRP A 211 -8.46 -9.48 -11.64
C TRP A 211 -8.84 -10.15 -10.33
N THR A 212 -10.08 -9.93 -9.91
CA THR A 212 -10.61 -10.49 -8.68
C THR A 212 -11.95 -11.11 -8.91
N ASN A 213 -12.27 -12.07 -8.05
CA ASN A 213 -13.53 -12.77 -8.03
C ASN A 213 -14.50 -12.27 -6.94
N TYR A 214 -14.30 -11.02 -6.53
CA TYR A 214 -15.08 -10.39 -5.47
C TYR A 214 -16.28 -9.67 -6.10
N ALA A 215 -17.47 -9.91 -5.53
CA ALA A 215 -18.73 -9.27 -5.89
C ALA A 215 -19.31 -8.48 -4.71
#